data_AF-A0A3A9A0Q3-F1
#
_entry.id   AF-A0A3A9A0Q3-F1
#
_cell.length_a   1.000
_cell.length_b   1.000
_cell.length_c   1.000
_cell.angle_alpha   90.00
_cell.angle_beta   90.00
_cell.angle_gamma   90.00
#
_symmetry.space_group_name_H-M   'P 1'
#
loop_
_entity.id
_entity.type
_entity.pdbx_description
1 polymer ?
#
loop_
_entity_poly.entity_id
_entity_poly.type
_entity_poly.pdbx_seq_one_letter_code
_entity_poly.pdbx_strand_id
1 'polypeptide(L)'
;MIIGINCGHTIEGAGSGAVGLFKESEHTRLVGELLMKKLMDAGVKVINCTVDRAVSQEAYLQKTIQIANQSGVELFISIHFNASGGHRAQGVEVYTYQGRKHADALAICSHIEKLGFLNRGVKDGSGLYVIRKTKARAILIEVCFCDNDLDVAIYHQVGAEKAISHAVFEALSETVVEGKEEIADTKEGFMDYVGGIASRDWRERKIILPSVVVAQAIKESAWGTSELARNAKALFGIKENGWNGRIYLKAATEQRPDGSYYTVEQTKWRTYDSWEQSILDHNDYIARRSTDGGRTLRYAPVIGCSDYILAARHLQECGYATAHGYAESLIHDYIEQYRLTRFD
;
A
#
# COMPACT_ATOMS: atom_id res chain seq x y z
N MET A 1 -0.75 -5.97 15.02
CA MET A 1 0.41 -6.81 14.70
C MET A 1 1.74 -6.14 15.10
N ILE A 2 2.68 -6.89 15.68
CA ILE A 2 4.06 -6.46 15.99
C ILE A 2 5.06 -7.17 15.07
N ILE A 3 5.84 -6.40 14.29
CA ILE A 3 6.84 -6.96 13.36
C ILE A 3 8.26 -6.64 13.84
N GLY A 4 9.10 -7.67 13.97
CA GLY A 4 10.54 -7.53 14.18
C GLY A 4 11.29 -7.46 12.86
N ILE A 5 12.08 -6.41 12.63
CA ILE A 5 12.92 -6.27 11.43
C ILE A 5 14.40 -6.36 11.83
N ASN A 6 15.13 -7.29 11.22
CA ASN A 6 16.58 -7.37 11.30
C ASN A 6 17.19 -6.98 9.96
N CYS A 7 17.98 -5.90 9.93
CA CYS A 7 18.90 -5.65 8.82
C CYS A 7 20.07 -6.60 9.00
N GLY A 8 20.20 -7.59 8.13
CA GLY A 8 21.16 -8.66 8.26
C GLY A 8 22.59 -8.13 8.46
N HIS A 9 23.36 -8.90 9.23
CA HIS A 9 24.78 -8.68 9.52
C HIS A 9 25.08 -7.49 10.41
N THR A 10 26.31 -7.44 10.93
CA THR A 10 26.90 -6.28 11.60
C THR A 10 27.41 -5.28 10.56
N ILE A 11 27.48 -3.98 10.89
CA ILE A 11 28.01 -2.97 9.95
C ILE A 11 29.53 -3.10 9.82
N GLU A 12 30.18 -3.55 10.89
CA GLU A 12 31.61 -3.84 10.94
C GLU A 12 31.93 -4.90 11.99
N GLY A 13 33.07 -5.57 11.81
CA GLY A 13 33.50 -6.66 12.68
C GLY A 13 32.92 -8.01 12.28
N ALA A 14 32.78 -8.90 13.27
CA ALA A 14 32.34 -10.27 13.02
C ALA A 14 30.88 -10.32 12.55
N GLY A 15 30.61 -11.17 11.54
CA GLY A 15 29.28 -11.32 10.96
C GLY A 15 28.85 -10.15 10.07
N SER A 16 29.77 -9.54 9.31
CA SER A 16 29.54 -8.34 8.48
C SER A 16 28.98 -8.60 7.07
N GLY A 17 28.71 -9.87 6.76
CA GLY A 17 28.05 -10.29 5.52
C GLY A 17 28.94 -10.34 4.30
N ALA A 18 28.30 -10.45 3.14
CA ALA A 18 28.99 -10.50 1.85
C ALA A 18 29.50 -9.12 1.42
N VAL A 19 30.62 -9.13 0.70
CA VAL A 19 31.17 -7.97 0.00
C VAL A 19 31.27 -8.34 -1.48
N GLY A 20 30.34 -7.83 -2.28
CA GLY A 20 30.30 -8.00 -3.73
C GLY A 20 30.59 -6.68 -4.44
N LEU A 21 29.78 -6.37 -5.45
CA LEU A 21 29.77 -5.07 -6.13
C LEU A 21 29.25 -3.96 -5.21
N PHE A 22 28.48 -4.31 -4.20
CA PHE A 22 28.23 -3.50 -3.01
C PHE A 22 28.35 -4.35 -1.73
N LYS A 23 28.45 -3.67 -0.59
CA LYS A 23 28.51 -4.33 0.72
C LYS A 23 27.10 -4.66 1.21
N GLU A 24 26.82 -5.93 1.43
CA GLU A 24 25.49 -6.40 1.86
C GLU A 24 25.02 -5.66 3.11
N SER A 25 25.86 -5.58 4.15
CA SER A 25 25.49 -4.97 5.43
C SER A 25 25.11 -3.49 5.34
N GLU A 26 25.63 -2.73 4.37
CA GLU A 26 25.19 -1.35 4.14
C GLU A 26 23.80 -1.31 3.51
N HIS A 27 23.59 -2.14 2.48
CA HIS A 27 22.33 -2.15 1.73
C HIS A 27 21.17 -2.79 2.50
N THR A 28 21.42 -3.76 3.38
CA THR A 28 20.37 -4.30 4.27
C THR A 28 19.79 -3.22 5.17
N ARG A 29 20.62 -2.26 5.64
CA ARG A 29 20.20 -1.12 6.45
C ARG A 29 19.41 -0.10 5.63
N LEU A 30 19.90 0.25 4.44
CA LEU A 30 19.19 1.16 3.53
C LEU A 30 17.75 0.66 3.23
N VAL A 31 17.60 -0.63 2.92
CA VAL A 31 16.28 -1.24 2.69
C VAL A 31 15.48 -1.32 3.99
N GLY A 32 16.09 -1.82 5.06
CA GLY A 32 15.42 -2.09 6.32
C GLY A 32 14.90 -0.83 7.01
N GLU A 33 15.67 0.26 7.02
CA GLU A 33 15.24 1.54 7.60
C GLU A 33 14.03 2.12 6.88
N LEU A 34 14.03 2.09 5.55
CA LEU A 34 12.88 2.54 4.75
C LEU A 34 11.66 1.63 4.95
N LEU A 35 11.85 0.32 5.03
CA LEU A 35 10.74 -0.61 5.30
C LEU A 35 10.16 -0.39 6.70
N MET A 36 11.00 -0.27 7.72
CA MET A 36 10.56 0.02 9.09
C MET A 36 9.78 1.32 9.13
N LYS A 37 10.26 2.38 8.46
CA LYS A 37 9.53 3.65 8.35
C LYS A 37 8.15 3.46 7.70
N LYS A 38 8.07 2.80 6.55
CA LYS A 38 6.79 2.55 5.85
C LYS A 38 5.80 1.78 6.72
N LEU A 39 6.26 0.75 7.41
CA LEU A 39 5.44 -0.04 8.32
C LEU A 39 4.93 0.80 9.51
N MET A 40 5.80 1.61 10.12
CA MET A 40 5.40 2.52 11.21
C MET A 40 4.44 3.61 10.75
N ASP A 41 4.67 4.21 9.58
CA ASP A 41 3.78 5.20 8.97
C ASP A 41 2.40 4.59 8.67
N ALA A 42 2.33 3.27 8.40
CA ALA A 42 1.10 2.51 8.23
C ALA A 42 0.48 1.99 9.55
N GLY A 43 0.95 2.46 10.70
CA GLY A 43 0.40 2.10 12.02
C GLY A 43 0.85 0.72 12.55
N VAL A 44 1.77 0.04 11.88
CA VAL A 44 2.32 -1.23 12.36
C VAL A 44 3.37 -0.97 13.44
N LYS A 45 3.26 -1.68 14.57
CA LYS A 45 4.30 -1.62 15.61
C LYS A 45 5.53 -2.39 15.14
N VAL A 46 6.64 -1.68 14.98
CA VAL A 46 7.91 -2.25 14.51
C VAL A 46 8.93 -2.33 15.65
N ILE A 47 9.62 -3.46 15.75
CA ILE A 47 10.78 -3.65 16.63
C ILE A 47 12.03 -3.78 15.76
N ASN A 48 12.99 -2.88 15.92
CA ASN A 48 14.28 -3.01 15.27
C ASN A 48 15.14 -4.05 16.00
N CYS A 49 15.40 -5.17 15.33
CA CYS A 49 16.23 -6.28 15.81
C CYS A 49 17.66 -6.25 15.23
N THR A 50 18.08 -5.14 14.64
CA THR A 50 19.42 -4.98 14.03
C THR A 50 20.51 -4.88 15.09
N VAL A 51 21.65 -5.52 14.84
CA VAL A 51 22.83 -5.51 15.73
C VAL A 51 24.05 -5.13 14.89
N ASP A 52 24.60 -3.93 15.12
CA ASP A 52 25.69 -3.39 14.28
C ASP A 52 27.09 -3.87 14.67
N ARG A 53 27.27 -4.40 15.89
CA ARG A 53 28.58 -4.84 16.40
C ARG A 53 28.42 -6.06 17.29
N ALA A 54 29.30 -7.04 17.09
CA ALA A 54 29.40 -8.24 17.91
C ALA A 54 30.84 -8.77 17.95
N VAL A 55 31.17 -9.48 19.03
CA VAL A 55 32.50 -10.10 19.22
C VAL A 55 32.68 -11.38 18.38
N SER A 56 31.59 -11.95 17.87
CA SER A 56 31.56 -13.12 16.98
C SER A 56 30.24 -13.16 16.20
N GLN A 57 30.20 -13.96 15.12
CA GLN A 57 28.97 -14.20 14.36
C GLN A 57 27.87 -14.83 15.21
N GLU A 58 28.23 -15.78 16.09
CA GLU A 58 27.27 -16.40 17.01
C GLU A 58 26.69 -15.38 18.01
N ALA A 59 27.51 -14.46 18.53
CA ALA A 59 27.04 -13.41 19.43
C ALA A 59 26.08 -12.43 18.73
N TYR A 60 26.34 -12.10 17.46
CA TYR A 60 25.43 -11.31 16.62
C TYR A 60 24.06 -11.99 16.47
N LEU A 61 24.06 -13.28 16.09
CA LEU A 61 22.85 -14.06 15.87
C LEU A 61 22.05 -14.24 17.17
N GLN A 62 22.72 -14.57 18.28
CA GLN A 62 22.10 -14.71 19.59
C GLN A 62 21.44 -13.40 20.05
N LYS A 63 22.13 -12.27 19.92
CA LYS A 63 21.61 -10.96 20.34
C LYS A 63 20.41 -10.52 19.49
N THR A 64 20.47 -10.70 18.17
CA THR A 64 19.36 -10.42 17.25
C THR A 64 18.09 -11.17 17.67
N ILE A 65 18.22 -12.46 17.95
CA ILE A 65 17.09 -13.32 18.30
C ILE A 65 16.61 -13.10 19.73
N GLN A 66 17.52 -12.72 20.64
CA GLN A 66 17.14 -12.29 21.99
C GLN A 66 16.21 -11.07 21.92
N ILE A 67 16.55 -10.04 21.13
CA ILE A 67 15.71 -8.84 20.94
C ILE A 67 14.33 -9.24 20.42
N ALA A 68 14.28 -10.01 19.34
CA ALA A 68 13.01 -10.45 18.74
C ALA A 68 12.14 -11.24 19.75
N ASN A 69 12.70 -12.26 20.38
CA ASN A 69 11.97 -13.15 21.28
C ASN A 69 11.52 -12.49 22.59
N GLN A 70 12.22 -11.45 23.05
CA GLN A 70 11.84 -10.68 24.26
C GLN A 70 10.80 -9.60 23.98
N SER A 71 10.62 -9.21 22.71
CA SER A 71 9.75 -8.07 22.33
C SER A 71 8.34 -8.48 21.91
N GLY A 72 7.99 -9.76 21.99
CA GLY A 72 6.65 -10.27 21.65
C GLY A 72 6.28 -10.06 20.18
N VAL A 73 7.26 -10.08 19.27
CA VAL A 73 6.99 -9.96 17.83
C VAL A 73 6.14 -11.15 17.34
N GLU A 74 5.25 -10.90 16.39
CA GLU A 74 4.37 -11.91 15.79
C GLU A 74 4.91 -12.41 14.44
N LEU A 75 5.66 -11.54 13.75
CA LEU A 75 6.46 -11.86 12.57
C LEU A 75 7.87 -11.28 12.73
N PHE A 76 8.88 -12.06 12.37
CA PHE A 76 10.27 -11.64 12.26
C PHE A 76 10.70 -11.69 10.80
N ILE A 77 11.33 -10.62 10.32
CA ILE A 77 11.83 -10.49 8.95
C ILE A 77 13.32 -10.13 9.01
N SER A 78 14.16 -10.97 8.41
CA SER A 78 15.59 -10.72 8.22
C SER A 78 15.84 -10.31 6.77
N ILE A 79 16.46 -9.16 6.53
CA ILE A 79 16.74 -8.66 5.17
C ILE A 79 18.22 -8.89 4.85
N HIS A 80 18.48 -9.51 3.71
CA HIS A 80 19.80 -9.92 3.23
C HIS A 80 19.97 -9.68 1.73
N PHE A 81 21.23 -9.72 1.28
CA PHE A 81 21.59 -9.81 -0.13
C PHE A 81 22.55 -10.98 -0.31
N ASN A 82 22.26 -11.81 -1.30
CA ASN A 82 22.96 -13.08 -1.46
C ASN A 82 24.32 -12.87 -2.14
N ALA A 83 25.13 -13.93 -2.15
CA ALA A 83 26.34 -14.02 -2.95
C ALA A 83 26.54 -15.46 -3.41
N SER A 84 27.25 -15.67 -4.52
CA SER A 84 27.47 -17.00 -5.07
C SER A 84 28.90 -17.23 -5.55
N GLY A 85 29.37 -18.47 -5.39
CA GLY A 85 30.63 -18.90 -6.00
C GLY A 85 30.57 -18.71 -7.52
N GLY A 86 31.48 -17.88 -8.05
CA GLY A 86 31.54 -17.56 -9.48
C GLY A 86 30.54 -16.50 -9.96
N HIS A 87 29.78 -15.87 -9.06
CA HIS A 87 29.00 -14.65 -9.33
C HIS A 87 27.90 -14.80 -10.40
N ARG A 88 27.41 -16.04 -10.61
CA ARG A 88 26.42 -16.35 -11.67
C ARG A 88 24.99 -16.49 -11.17
N ALA A 89 24.79 -16.74 -9.87
CA ALA A 89 23.44 -16.81 -9.35
C ALA A 89 22.86 -15.39 -9.26
N GLN A 90 21.56 -15.29 -9.50
CA GLN A 90 20.82 -14.04 -9.57
C GLN A 90 19.37 -14.28 -9.15
N GLY A 91 18.69 -13.23 -8.72
CA GLY A 91 17.28 -13.22 -8.38
C GLY A 91 16.98 -13.24 -6.88
N VAL A 92 15.68 -13.05 -6.59
CA VAL A 92 15.12 -13.02 -5.23
C VAL A 92 14.80 -14.43 -4.71
N GLU A 93 15.06 -14.67 -3.43
CA GLU A 93 14.58 -15.85 -2.70
C GLU A 93 14.16 -15.50 -1.27
N VAL A 94 13.19 -16.24 -0.75
CA VAL A 94 12.73 -16.07 0.64
C VAL A 94 12.84 -17.41 1.38
N TYR A 95 13.53 -17.41 2.51
CA TYR A 95 13.69 -18.59 3.35
C TYR A 95 12.67 -18.59 4.48
N THR A 96 12.06 -19.75 4.71
CA THR A 96 11.10 -19.99 5.81
C THR A 96 11.37 -21.33 6.48
N TYR A 97 10.86 -21.54 7.69
CA TYR A 97 11.00 -22.82 8.38
C TYR A 97 10.28 -23.93 7.58
N GLN A 98 11.03 -24.99 7.23
CA GLN A 98 10.63 -26.11 6.36
C GLN A 98 10.23 -25.69 4.94
N GLY A 99 10.61 -24.50 4.49
CA GLY A 99 10.23 -23.99 3.17
C GLY A 99 8.72 -23.78 3.02
N ARG A 100 8.02 -23.55 4.16
CA ARG A 100 6.60 -23.25 4.18
C ARG A 100 6.30 -22.01 3.33
N LYS A 101 5.41 -22.19 2.36
CA LYS A 101 4.97 -21.16 1.41
C LYS A 101 3.91 -20.25 2.04
N HIS A 102 4.32 -19.47 3.03
CA HIS A 102 3.44 -18.45 3.61
C HIS A 102 3.05 -17.41 2.55
N ALA A 103 1.84 -16.86 2.66
CA ALA A 103 1.32 -15.91 1.67
C ALA A 103 2.24 -14.69 1.50
N ASP A 104 2.78 -14.19 2.60
CA ASP A 104 3.73 -13.07 2.62
C ASP A 104 5.07 -13.39 1.96
N ALA A 105 5.64 -14.58 2.24
CA ALA A 105 6.86 -15.02 1.58
C ALA A 105 6.69 -15.15 0.05
N LEU A 106 5.54 -15.69 -0.40
CA LEU A 106 5.21 -15.77 -1.82
C LEU A 106 5.01 -14.39 -2.46
N ALA A 107 4.27 -13.52 -1.77
CA ALA A 107 4.01 -12.16 -2.23
C ALA A 107 5.31 -11.36 -2.33
N ILE A 108 6.22 -11.45 -1.37
CA ILE A 108 7.52 -10.77 -1.39
C ILE A 108 8.32 -11.17 -2.63
N CYS A 109 8.43 -12.47 -2.93
CA CYS A 109 9.09 -12.93 -4.16
C CYS A 109 8.41 -12.37 -5.41
N SER A 110 7.08 -12.40 -5.46
CA SER A 110 6.29 -11.92 -6.61
C SER A 110 6.42 -10.40 -6.82
N HIS A 111 6.42 -9.61 -5.76
CA HIS A 111 6.55 -8.15 -5.85
C HIS A 111 7.97 -7.73 -6.24
N ILE A 112 9.02 -8.40 -5.74
CA ILE A 112 10.40 -8.12 -6.17
C ILE A 112 10.62 -8.60 -7.61
N GLU A 113 10.04 -9.72 -8.03
CA GLU A 113 10.08 -10.20 -9.42
C GLU A 113 9.54 -9.16 -10.42
N LYS A 114 8.46 -8.44 -10.08
CA LYS A 114 7.88 -7.38 -10.93
C LYS A 114 8.84 -6.21 -11.19
N LEU A 115 9.90 -6.06 -10.38
CA LEU A 115 10.95 -5.08 -10.60
C LEU A 115 12.00 -5.54 -11.63
N GLY A 116 11.93 -6.80 -12.09
CA GLY A 116 12.82 -7.37 -13.12
C GLY A 116 13.77 -8.46 -12.61
N PHE A 117 13.77 -8.76 -11.31
CA PHE A 117 14.59 -9.83 -10.74
C PHE A 117 14.04 -11.22 -11.08
N LEU A 118 14.93 -12.20 -11.24
CA LEU A 118 14.51 -13.59 -11.37
C LEU A 118 13.87 -14.10 -10.06
N ASN A 119 12.69 -14.70 -10.13
CA ASN A 119 12.05 -15.29 -8.96
C ASN A 119 12.54 -16.72 -8.71
N ARG A 120 13.21 -16.95 -7.58
CA ARG A 120 13.71 -18.27 -7.18
C ARG A 120 12.84 -18.93 -6.11
N GLY A 121 11.76 -18.26 -5.72
CA GLY A 121 10.72 -18.76 -4.83
C GLY A 121 11.12 -18.88 -3.36
N VAL A 122 10.27 -19.59 -2.64
CA VAL A 122 10.44 -19.87 -1.20
C VAL A 122 11.29 -21.11 -0.99
N LYS A 123 12.25 -21.05 -0.07
CA LYS A 123 13.23 -22.09 0.22
C LYS A 123 13.22 -22.53 1.69
N ASP A 124 13.70 -23.74 1.94
CA ASP A 124 13.86 -24.24 3.30
C ASP A 124 15.02 -23.56 4.02
N GLY A 125 14.67 -22.77 5.02
CA GLY A 125 15.58 -22.04 5.90
C GLY A 125 15.74 -22.66 7.28
N SER A 126 15.32 -23.91 7.51
CA SER A 126 15.38 -24.56 8.84
C SER A 126 16.80 -24.65 9.42
N GLY A 127 17.83 -24.58 8.56
CA GLY A 127 19.23 -24.52 8.98
C GLY A 127 19.71 -23.13 9.42
N LEU A 128 19.00 -22.06 9.02
CA LEU A 128 19.39 -20.68 9.31
C LEU A 128 19.07 -20.35 10.76
N TYR A 129 20.05 -19.81 11.49
CA TYR A 129 19.92 -19.55 12.92
C TYR A 129 18.71 -18.66 13.23
N VAL A 130 18.56 -17.56 12.49
CA VAL A 130 17.49 -16.59 12.74
C VAL A 130 16.09 -17.15 12.46
N ILE A 131 15.95 -18.09 11.54
CA ILE A 131 14.68 -18.79 11.31
C ILE A 131 14.44 -19.83 12.40
N ARG A 132 15.45 -20.66 12.70
CA ARG A 132 15.34 -21.78 13.63
C ARG A 132 15.15 -21.37 15.09
N LYS A 133 15.70 -20.22 15.51
CA LYS A 133 15.73 -19.78 16.92
C LYS A 133 14.72 -18.69 17.26
N THR A 134 14.03 -18.13 16.26
CA THR A 134 12.90 -17.22 16.51
C THR A 134 11.68 -18.01 16.98
N LYS A 135 11.00 -17.51 18.02
CA LYS A 135 9.75 -18.09 18.54
C LYS A 135 8.54 -17.72 17.66
N ALA A 136 8.53 -16.48 17.17
CA ALA A 136 7.55 -15.98 16.22
C ALA A 136 7.70 -16.66 14.84
N ARG A 137 6.73 -16.44 13.95
CA ARG A 137 6.91 -16.78 12.54
C ARG A 137 8.09 -15.97 11.98
N ALA A 138 8.99 -16.62 11.25
CA ALA A 138 10.22 -16.00 10.75
C ALA A 138 10.40 -16.21 9.25
N ILE A 139 10.74 -15.13 8.55
CA ILE A 139 11.17 -15.13 7.15
C ILE A 139 12.54 -14.45 7.02
N LEU A 140 13.36 -14.93 6.09
CA LEU A 140 14.59 -14.26 5.67
C LEU A 140 14.51 -13.99 4.17
N ILE A 141 14.72 -12.74 3.77
CA ILE A 141 14.63 -12.28 2.39
C ILE A 141 16.05 -12.11 1.87
N GLU A 142 16.40 -12.83 0.82
CA GLU A 142 17.54 -12.54 -0.03
C GLU A 142 17.03 -11.71 -1.21
N VAL A 143 17.25 -10.39 -1.17
CA VAL A 143 16.67 -9.43 -2.12
C VAL A 143 17.14 -9.71 -3.54
N CYS A 144 18.46 -9.80 -3.71
CA CYS A 144 19.16 -10.17 -4.93
C CYS A 144 20.61 -10.56 -4.57
N PHE A 145 21.42 -10.94 -5.56
CA PHE A 145 22.83 -11.26 -5.38
C PHE A 145 23.70 -10.01 -5.49
N CYS A 146 24.33 -9.58 -4.39
CA CYS A 146 25.17 -8.38 -4.33
C CYS A 146 26.47 -8.48 -5.14
N ASP A 147 26.80 -9.67 -5.61
CA ASP A 147 28.01 -9.98 -6.37
C ASP A 147 27.72 -10.31 -7.86
N ASN A 148 26.47 -10.21 -8.30
CA ASN A 148 26.08 -10.47 -9.69
C ASN A 148 25.80 -9.16 -10.45
N ASP A 149 26.46 -8.97 -11.59
CA ASP A 149 26.36 -7.74 -12.38
C ASP A 149 24.92 -7.38 -12.81
N LEU A 150 24.10 -8.38 -13.18
CA LEU A 150 22.74 -8.12 -13.66
C LEU A 150 21.81 -7.74 -12.50
N ASP A 151 21.86 -8.46 -11.39
CA ASP A 151 21.07 -8.13 -10.19
C ASP A 151 21.39 -6.74 -9.66
N VAL A 152 22.69 -6.37 -9.62
CA VAL A 152 23.12 -5.06 -9.15
C VAL A 152 22.70 -3.94 -10.12
N ALA A 153 22.78 -4.19 -11.43
CA ALA A 153 22.28 -3.27 -12.44
C ALA A 153 20.75 -3.05 -12.31
N ILE A 154 19.96 -4.12 -12.18
CA ILE A 154 18.51 -4.04 -11.96
C ILE A 154 18.23 -3.27 -10.67
N TYR A 155 18.90 -3.63 -9.56
CA TYR A 155 18.73 -2.97 -8.26
C TYR A 155 18.89 -1.45 -8.37
N HIS A 156 19.95 -0.95 -8.99
CA HIS A 156 20.11 0.50 -9.18
C HIS A 156 19.10 1.09 -10.16
N GLN A 157 18.80 0.41 -11.27
CA GLN A 157 17.87 0.89 -12.30
C GLN A 157 16.45 1.09 -11.74
N VAL A 158 15.99 0.22 -10.85
CA VAL A 158 14.62 0.30 -10.30
C VAL A 158 14.49 1.34 -9.18
N GLY A 159 15.60 1.93 -8.72
CA GLY A 159 15.63 2.88 -7.61
C GLY A 159 16.08 2.29 -6.27
N ALA A 160 16.81 1.16 -6.31
CA ALA A 160 17.54 0.57 -5.19
C ALA A 160 16.67 0.34 -3.94
N GLU A 161 17.12 0.80 -2.78
CA GLU A 161 16.47 0.59 -1.49
C GLU A 161 15.03 1.10 -1.45
N LYS A 162 14.71 2.16 -2.20
CA LYS A 162 13.35 2.73 -2.24
C LYS A 162 12.37 1.79 -2.91
N ALA A 163 12.78 1.18 -4.02
CA ALA A 163 11.95 0.24 -4.76
C ALA A 163 11.78 -1.07 -4.01
N ILE A 164 12.87 -1.64 -3.46
CA ILE A 164 12.82 -2.88 -2.70
C ILE A 164 11.98 -2.71 -1.43
N SER A 165 12.22 -1.65 -0.64
CA SER A 165 11.42 -1.41 0.58
C SER A 165 9.94 -1.19 0.27
N HIS A 166 9.60 -0.54 -0.86
CA HIS A 166 8.22 -0.39 -1.29
C HIS A 166 7.60 -1.74 -1.70
N ALA A 167 8.30 -2.55 -2.50
CA ALA A 167 7.81 -3.86 -2.94
C ALA A 167 7.56 -4.82 -1.75
N VAL A 168 8.47 -4.86 -0.78
CA VAL A 168 8.30 -5.66 0.44
C VAL A 168 7.15 -5.12 1.28
N PHE A 169 7.01 -3.79 1.40
CA PHE A 169 5.89 -3.18 2.11
C PHE A 169 4.54 -3.55 1.49
N GLU A 170 4.36 -3.40 0.17
CA GLU A 170 3.11 -3.75 -0.51
C GLU A 170 2.76 -5.24 -0.32
N ALA A 171 3.75 -6.12 -0.46
CA ALA A 171 3.57 -7.55 -0.21
C ALA A 171 3.09 -7.84 1.23
N LEU A 172 3.66 -7.18 2.23
CA LEU A 172 3.26 -7.34 3.64
C LEU A 172 1.88 -6.72 3.89
N SER A 173 1.56 -5.57 3.29
CA SER A 173 0.25 -4.92 3.38
C SER A 173 -0.88 -5.78 2.79
N GLU A 174 -0.58 -6.66 1.85
CA GLU A 174 -1.56 -7.60 1.26
C GLU A 174 -1.79 -8.86 2.09
N THR A 175 -0.82 -9.27 2.92
CA THR A 175 -0.74 -10.67 3.41
C THR A 175 -0.50 -10.81 4.92
N VAL A 176 0.00 -9.76 5.56
CA VAL A 176 0.43 -9.76 6.97
C VAL A 176 -0.35 -8.74 7.76
N VAL A 177 -0.68 -7.62 7.13
CA VAL A 177 -1.68 -6.71 7.67
C VAL A 177 -3.06 -7.35 7.43
N GLU A 178 -3.42 -8.31 8.28
CA GLU A 178 -4.83 -8.54 8.56
C GLU A 178 -5.42 -7.18 8.93
N GLY A 179 -6.40 -6.72 8.16
CA GLY A 179 -6.97 -5.40 8.34
C GLY A 179 -6.67 -4.34 7.28
N LYS A 180 -6.62 -4.67 5.98
CA LYS A 180 -6.95 -3.65 4.96
C LYS A 180 -8.36 -3.06 5.16
N GLU A 181 -9.21 -3.70 5.98
CA GLU A 181 -10.45 -3.13 6.51
C GLU A 181 -10.32 -2.46 7.89
N GLU A 182 -9.27 -2.74 8.71
CA GLU A 182 -9.08 -2.14 10.04
C GLU A 182 -8.19 -0.88 10.04
N ILE A 183 -7.33 -0.65 9.04
CA ILE A 183 -6.61 0.65 8.92
C ILE A 183 -7.62 1.82 8.81
N ALA A 184 -8.82 1.55 8.29
CA ALA A 184 -9.90 2.51 8.15
C ALA A 184 -10.74 2.76 9.43
N ASP A 185 -10.50 2.04 10.53
CA ASP A 185 -11.28 2.26 11.76
C ASP A 185 -10.96 3.60 12.43
N THR A 186 -9.84 4.22 12.05
CA THR A 186 -9.55 5.61 12.41
C THR A 186 -9.80 6.53 11.22
N LYS A 187 -10.26 7.74 11.52
CA LYS A 187 -10.42 8.81 10.51
C LYS A 187 -9.12 9.06 9.73
N GLU A 188 -7.99 9.08 10.44
CA GLU A 188 -6.67 9.30 9.84
C GLU A 188 -6.30 8.19 8.87
N GLY A 189 -6.43 6.93 9.28
CA GLY A 189 -6.09 5.79 8.43
C GLY A 189 -7.03 5.65 7.22
N PHE A 190 -8.31 6.03 7.34
CA PHE A 190 -9.20 6.15 6.19
C PHE A 190 -8.68 7.21 5.18
N MET A 191 -8.27 8.38 5.68
CA MET A 191 -7.74 9.45 4.82
C MET A 191 -6.44 9.04 4.13
N ASP A 192 -5.51 8.43 4.85
CA ASP A 192 -4.23 7.99 4.29
C ASP A 192 -4.40 6.86 3.27
N TYR A 193 -5.33 5.93 3.51
CA TYR A 193 -5.67 4.88 2.57
C TYR A 193 -6.22 5.44 1.25
N VAL A 194 -7.26 6.27 1.31
CA VAL A 194 -7.88 6.87 0.12
C VAL A 194 -6.89 7.83 -0.57
N GLY A 195 -6.21 8.66 0.23
CA GLY A 195 -5.26 9.65 -0.25
C GLY A 195 -4.08 9.01 -0.97
N GLY A 196 -3.49 7.95 -0.41
CA GLY A 196 -2.38 7.24 -1.06
C GLY A 196 -2.73 6.66 -2.43
N ILE A 197 -3.94 6.13 -2.60
CA ILE A 197 -4.45 5.64 -3.89
C ILE A 197 -4.69 6.82 -4.84
N ALA A 198 -5.38 7.87 -4.38
CA ALA A 198 -5.69 9.04 -5.18
C ALA A 198 -4.43 9.79 -5.66
N SER A 199 -3.39 9.91 -4.82
CA SER A 199 -2.10 10.51 -5.19
C SER A 199 -1.34 9.68 -6.23
N ARG A 200 -1.43 8.34 -6.21
CA ARG A 200 -0.89 7.50 -7.30
C ARG A 200 -1.62 7.79 -8.60
N ASP A 201 -2.95 7.75 -8.55
CA ASP A 201 -3.80 7.95 -9.70
C ASP A 201 -3.61 9.33 -10.36
N TRP A 202 -3.51 10.38 -9.54
CA TRP A 202 -3.26 11.74 -9.98
C TRP A 202 -1.90 11.90 -10.67
N ARG A 203 -0.84 11.25 -10.16
CA ARG A 203 0.48 11.31 -10.79
C ARG A 203 0.50 10.68 -12.18
N GLU A 204 -0.28 9.62 -12.38
CA GLU A 204 -0.30 8.86 -13.63
C GLU A 204 -1.28 9.44 -14.65
N ARG A 205 -2.50 9.79 -14.22
CA ARG A 205 -3.62 10.09 -15.12
C ARG A 205 -4.11 11.54 -15.06
N LYS A 206 -3.72 12.29 -14.01
CA LYS A 206 -4.09 13.71 -13.82
C LYS A 206 -5.60 13.96 -13.97
N ILE A 207 -6.44 13.12 -13.36
CA ILE A 207 -7.90 13.25 -13.48
C ILE A 207 -8.46 14.20 -12.44
N ILE A 208 -8.50 13.80 -11.17
CA ILE A 208 -9.09 14.60 -10.10
C ILE A 208 -8.09 14.70 -8.95
N LEU A 209 -8.00 15.88 -8.34
CA LEU A 209 -7.01 16.19 -7.34
C LEU A 209 -7.22 15.31 -6.08
N PRO A 210 -6.16 14.72 -5.50
CA PRO A 210 -6.27 13.76 -4.40
C PRO A 210 -7.06 14.26 -3.18
N SER A 211 -6.86 15.51 -2.78
CA SER A 211 -7.60 16.15 -1.69
C SER A 211 -9.12 16.13 -1.91
N VAL A 212 -9.55 16.34 -3.15
CA VAL A 212 -10.97 16.30 -3.55
C VAL A 212 -11.50 14.87 -3.48
N VAL A 213 -10.74 13.88 -3.96
CA VAL A 213 -11.14 12.46 -3.89
C VAL A 213 -11.32 12.02 -2.44
N VAL A 214 -10.39 12.37 -1.55
CA VAL A 214 -10.48 12.04 -0.12
C VAL A 214 -11.69 12.71 0.52
N ALA A 215 -11.94 13.99 0.23
CA ALA A 215 -13.10 14.71 0.74
C ALA A 215 -14.43 14.09 0.29
N GLN A 216 -14.55 13.74 -1.00
CA GLN A 216 -15.72 13.03 -1.52
C GLN A 216 -15.87 11.67 -0.86
N ALA A 217 -14.80 10.88 -0.74
CA ALA A 217 -14.86 9.58 -0.07
C ALA A 217 -15.34 9.72 1.37
N ILE A 218 -14.83 10.67 2.15
CA ILE A 218 -15.29 10.94 3.52
C ILE A 218 -16.79 11.24 3.53
N LYS A 219 -17.23 12.20 2.71
CA LYS A 219 -18.60 12.71 2.69
C LYS A 219 -19.61 11.65 2.25
N GLU A 220 -19.32 10.93 1.17
CA GLU A 220 -20.24 9.98 0.54
C GLU A 220 -20.31 8.64 1.30
N SER A 221 -19.22 8.23 1.96
CA SER A 221 -19.13 6.93 2.64
C SER A 221 -19.24 7.01 4.16
N ALA A 222 -19.36 8.20 4.75
CA ALA A 222 -19.22 8.41 6.18
C ALA A 222 -17.94 7.75 6.72
N TRP A 223 -16.77 8.10 6.16
CA TRP A 223 -15.48 7.50 6.54
C TRP A 223 -15.43 5.98 6.35
N GLY A 224 -16.03 5.47 5.27
CA GLY A 224 -16.08 4.04 4.97
C GLY A 224 -17.11 3.25 5.78
N THR A 225 -17.88 3.91 6.67
CA THR A 225 -18.82 3.22 7.57
C THR A 225 -20.24 3.06 7.01
N SER A 226 -20.56 3.71 5.88
CA SER A 226 -21.88 3.57 5.27
C SER A 226 -22.15 2.13 4.84
N GLU A 227 -23.43 1.75 4.75
CA GLU A 227 -23.83 0.42 4.30
C GLU A 227 -23.23 0.06 2.92
N LEU A 228 -23.24 1.01 1.98
CA LEU A 228 -22.67 0.81 0.65
C LEU A 228 -21.15 0.62 0.72
N ALA A 229 -20.46 1.38 1.57
CA ALA A 229 -19.03 1.24 1.75
C ALA A 229 -18.65 -0.11 2.39
N ARG A 230 -19.40 -0.58 3.39
CA ARG A 230 -19.12 -1.84 4.09
C ARG A 230 -19.48 -3.06 3.25
N ASN A 231 -20.69 -3.08 2.68
CA ASN A 231 -21.26 -4.27 2.06
C ASN A 231 -21.02 -4.34 0.55
N ALA A 232 -20.90 -3.20 -0.12
CA ALA A 232 -20.67 -3.13 -1.57
C ALA A 232 -19.28 -2.60 -1.95
N LYS A 233 -18.46 -2.22 -0.96
CA LYS A 233 -17.17 -1.54 -1.15
C LYS A 233 -17.27 -0.25 -1.96
N ALA A 234 -18.46 0.37 -1.99
CA ALA A 234 -18.76 1.53 -2.81
C ALA A 234 -18.66 2.82 -1.99
N LEU A 235 -17.51 3.52 -2.11
CA LEU A 235 -17.24 4.74 -1.33
C LEU A 235 -18.02 5.97 -1.84
N PHE A 236 -18.31 6.03 -3.15
CA PHE A 236 -18.83 7.24 -3.80
C PHE A 236 -20.31 7.15 -4.22
N GLY A 237 -21.00 6.05 -3.87
CA GLY A 237 -22.41 5.90 -4.21
C GLY A 237 -22.71 5.98 -5.71
N ILE A 238 -21.90 5.36 -6.57
CA ILE A 238 -22.15 5.38 -8.02
C ILE A 238 -23.25 4.35 -8.35
N LYS A 239 -24.35 4.81 -8.92
CA LYS A 239 -25.43 3.95 -9.41
C LYS A 239 -24.99 3.17 -10.65
N GLU A 240 -25.61 2.01 -10.85
CA GLU A 240 -25.49 1.23 -12.08
C GLU A 240 -25.94 2.10 -13.27
N ASN A 241 -25.07 2.24 -14.27
CA ASN A 241 -25.26 3.12 -15.42
C ASN A 241 -24.45 2.63 -16.65
N GLY A 242 -24.64 1.36 -17.01
CA GLY A 242 -23.82 0.63 -17.98
C GLY A 242 -22.66 -0.12 -17.31
N TRP A 243 -22.81 -0.44 -16.03
CA TRP A 243 -21.81 -1.15 -15.25
C TRP A 243 -21.93 -2.66 -15.48
N ASN A 244 -20.83 -3.29 -15.91
CA ASN A 244 -20.79 -4.72 -16.20
C ASN A 244 -20.36 -5.59 -15.00
N GLY A 245 -20.03 -4.96 -13.86
CA GLY A 245 -19.63 -5.66 -12.65
C GLY A 245 -20.81 -6.03 -11.75
N ARG A 246 -20.51 -6.46 -10.52
CA ARG A 246 -21.51 -6.80 -9.51
C ARG A 246 -22.32 -5.57 -9.11
N ILE A 247 -23.56 -5.80 -8.65
CA ILE A 247 -24.44 -4.74 -8.14
C ILE A 247 -24.86 -5.02 -6.70
N TYR A 248 -25.21 -3.96 -5.98
CA TYR A 248 -25.83 -4.03 -4.66
C TYR A 248 -27.17 -3.29 -4.72
N LEU A 249 -28.22 -3.91 -4.15
CA LEU A 249 -29.57 -3.34 -4.14
C LEU A 249 -29.78 -2.61 -2.82
N LYS A 250 -30.02 -1.31 -2.90
CA LYS A 250 -30.32 -0.46 -1.74
C LYS A 250 -31.22 0.69 -2.18
N ALA A 251 -32.17 1.07 -1.34
CA ALA A 251 -32.99 2.24 -1.60
C ALA A 251 -32.15 3.52 -1.75
N ALA A 252 -32.53 4.39 -2.69
CA ALA A 252 -31.93 5.71 -2.85
C ALA A 252 -32.90 6.79 -2.36
N THR A 253 -32.42 7.70 -1.52
CA THR A 253 -33.18 8.90 -1.14
C THR A 253 -32.86 10.01 -2.13
N GLU A 254 -33.88 10.48 -2.85
CA GLU A 254 -33.77 11.52 -3.86
C GLU A 254 -34.48 12.79 -3.39
N GLN A 255 -33.97 13.96 -3.79
CA GLN A 255 -34.60 15.25 -3.52
C GLN A 255 -35.34 15.77 -4.75
N ARG A 256 -36.56 16.23 -4.57
CA ARG A 256 -37.36 16.91 -5.60
C ARG A 256 -36.98 18.39 -5.72
N PRO A 257 -37.32 19.06 -6.84
CA PRO A 257 -37.09 20.49 -7.00
C PRO A 257 -37.73 21.38 -5.92
N ASP A 258 -38.80 20.91 -5.26
CA ASP A 258 -39.47 21.62 -4.16
C ASP A 258 -38.79 21.42 -2.79
N GLY A 259 -37.67 20.68 -2.75
CA GLY A 259 -36.90 20.38 -1.55
C GLY A 259 -37.35 19.13 -0.79
N SER A 260 -38.50 18.53 -1.11
CA SER A 260 -38.98 17.31 -0.47
C SER A 260 -38.20 16.07 -0.90
N TYR A 261 -38.18 15.03 -0.07
CA TYR A 261 -37.45 13.78 -0.34
C TYR A 261 -38.41 12.65 -0.71
N TYR A 262 -37.96 11.74 -1.58
CA TYR A 262 -38.65 10.48 -1.89
C TYR A 262 -37.65 9.33 -1.99
N THR A 263 -38.14 8.11 -1.78
CA THR A 263 -37.30 6.91 -1.82
C THR A 263 -37.54 6.14 -3.11
N VAL A 264 -36.46 5.76 -3.79
CA VAL A 264 -36.47 4.83 -4.92
C VAL A 264 -35.98 3.48 -4.44
N GLU A 265 -36.93 2.59 -4.18
CA GLU A 265 -36.66 1.21 -3.77
C GLU A 265 -35.86 0.45 -4.82
N GLN A 266 -35.06 -0.53 -4.37
CA GLN A 266 -34.29 -1.42 -5.23
C GLN A 266 -33.37 -0.69 -6.23
N THR A 267 -32.86 0.49 -5.87
CA THR A 267 -31.86 1.18 -6.69
C THR A 267 -30.61 0.31 -6.78
N LYS A 268 -30.08 0.17 -8.00
CA LYS A 268 -28.88 -0.61 -8.31
C LYS A 268 -27.64 0.26 -8.15
N TRP A 269 -26.74 -0.14 -7.26
CA TRP A 269 -25.46 0.51 -7.03
C TRP A 269 -24.34 -0.38 -7.55
N ARG A 270 -23.26 0.23 -8.05
CA ARG A 270 -22.05 -0.51 -8.42
C ARG A 270 -21.42 -1.14 -7.17
N THR A 271 -20.99 -2.40 -7.29
CA THR A 271 -20.27 -3.14 -6.24
C THR A 271 -18.86 -3.43 -6.70
N TYR A 272 -17.92 -3.37 -5.74
CA TYR A 272 -16.50 -3.55 -6.00
C TYR A 272 -15.93 -4.69 -5.15
N ASP A 273 -14.78 -5.20 -5.59
CA ASP A 273 -13.98 -6.18 -4.86
C ASP A 273 -13.13 -5.50 -3.78
N SER A 274 -12.84 -4.20 -3.92
CA SER A 274 -12.10 -3.40 -2.94
C SER A 274 -12.47 -1.92 -3.00
N TRP A 275 -12.16 -1.17 -1.95
CA TRP A 275 -12.29 0.30 -1.96
C TRP A 275 -11.36 0.96 -2.98
N GLU A 276 -10.17 0.40 -3.23
CA GLU A 276 -9.30 0.87 -4.31
C GLU A 276 -9.99 0.81 -5.67
N GLN A 277 -10.68 -0.29 -5.98
CA GLN A 277 -11.46 -0.38 -7.22
C GLN A 277 -12.57 0.67 -7.26
N SER A 278 -13.23 0.97 -6.14
CA SER A 278 -14.22 2.05 -6.07
C SER A 278 -13.62 3.44 -6.30
N ILE A 279 -12.38 3.70 -5.85
CA ILE A 279 -11.68 4.98 -6.05
C ILE A 279 -11.28 5.14 -7.51
N LEU A 280 -10.72 4.10 -8.12
CA LEU A 280 -10.31 4.14 -9.53
C LEU A 280 -11.54 4.26 -10.46
N ASP A 281 -12.63 3.55 -10.14
CA ASP A 281 -13.88 3.64 -10.91
C ASP A 281 -14.55 5.02 -10.77
N HIS A 282 -14.48 5.65 -9.60
CA HIS A 282 -14.92 7.03 -9.42
C HIS A 282 -14.14 7.99 -10.33
N ASN A 283 -12.82 7.87 -10.38
CA ASN A 283 -12.00 8.72 -11.24
C ASN A 283 -12.25 8.44 -12.73
N ASP A 284 -12.46 7.17 -13.11
CA ASP A 284 -12.91 6.79 -14.46
C ASP A 284 -14.27 7.38 -14.80
N TYR A 285 -15.20 7.41 -13.85
CA TYR A 285 -16.50 8.02 -14.02
C TYR A 285 -16.37 9.52 -14.30
N ILE A 286 -15.54 10.25 -13.53
CA ILE A 286 -15.25 11.67 -13.80
C ILE A 286 -14.62 11.85 -15.19
N ALA A 287 -13.65 11.03 -15.56
CA ALA A 287 -12.92 11.15 -16.82
C ALA A 287 -13.77 10.83 -18.06
N ARG A 288 -14.77 9.94 -17.94
CA ARG A 288 -15.50 9.39 -19.12
C ARG A 288 -16.97 9.77 -19.17
N ARG A 289 -17.57 10.30 -18.10
CA ARG A 289 -19.00 10.62 -18.12
C ARG A 289 -19.28 11.68 -19.17
N SER A 290 -20.14 11.35 -20.12
CA SER A 290 -20.57 12.26 -21.18
C SER A 290 -22.05 12.61 -21.05
N THR A 291 -22.42 13.80 -21.53
CA THR A 291 -23.80 14.29 -21.61
C THR A 291 -24.50 14.00 -22.94
N ASP A 292 -23.77 13.55 -23.97
CA ASP A 292 -24.26 13.47 -25.35
C ASP A 292 -23.68 12.25 -26.13
N GLY A 293 -23.43 11.14 -25.44
CA GLY A 293 -22.98 9.89 -26.07
C GLY A 293 -21.49 9.87 -26.42
N GLY A 294 -20.68 10.63 -25.71
CA GLY A 294 -19.20 10.59 -25.75
C GLY A 294 -18.54 11.82 -26.38
N ARG A 295 -19.29 12.82 -26.85
CA ARG A 295 -18.72 13.99 -27.56
C ARG A 295 -18.30 15.09 -26.59
N THR A 296 -19.09 15.30 -25.54
CA THR A 296 -18.86 16.28 -24.50
C THR A 296 -18.69 15.57 -23.17
N LEU A 297 -17.52 15.73 -22.54
CA LEU A 297 -17.26 15.23 -21.20
C LEU A 297 -17.93 16.13 -20.18
N ARG A 298 -18.79 15.55 -19.34
CA ARG A 298 -19.55 16.25 -18.31
C ARG A 298 -18.66 17.00 -17.34
N TYR A 299 -17.54 16.38 -16.94
CA TYR A 299 -16.63 16.91 -15.93
C TYR A 299 -15.31 17.44 -16.54
N ALA A 300 -15.32 17.86 -17.82
CA ALA A 300 -14.11 18.37 -18.48
C ALA A 300 -13.33 19.43 -17.66
N PRO A 301 -13.98 20.40 -16.98
CA PRO A 301 -13.27 21.40 -16.17
C PRO A 301 -12.61 20.83 -14.90
N VAL A 302 -13.04 19.66 -14.43
CA VAL A 302 -12.44 18.99 -13.26
C VAL A 302 -11.15 18.26 -13.66
N ILE A 303 -11.11 17.71 -14.87
CA ILE A 303 -10.00 16.87 -15.35
C ILE A 303 -8.71 17.69 -15.41
N GLY A 304 -7.73 17.32 -14.60
CA GLY A 304 -6.42 17.99 -14.53
C GLY A 304 -6.42 19.31 -13.77
N CYS A 305 -7.54 19.70 -13.17
CA CYS A 305 -7.61 20.92 -12.35
C CYS A 305 -6.75 20.77 -11.09
N SER A 306 -5.73 21.62 -10.96
CA SER A 306 -4.74 21.58 -9.87
C SER A 306 -5.08 22.51 -8.70
N ASP A 307 -6.30 23.03 -8.65
CA ASP A 307 -6.81 23.88 -7.58
C ASP A 307 -8.06 23.22 -6.99
N TYR A 308 -7.99 22.84 -5.70
CA TYR A 308 -9.05 22.08 -5.05
C TYR A 308 -10.36 22.88 -4.91
N ILE A 309 -10.28 24.21 -4.80
CA ILE A 309 -11.44 25.10 -4.70
C ILE A 309 -12.16 25.12 -6.05
N LEU A 310 -11.40 25.30 -7.14
CA LEU A 310 -11.96 25.27 -8.50
C LEU A 310 -12.52 23.88 -8.84
N ALA A 311 -11.80 22.81 -8.52
CA ALA A 311 -12.25 21.44 -8.75
C ALA A 311 -13.58 21.14 -8.04
N ALA A 312 -13.72 21.52 -6.76
CA ALA A 312 -14.95 21.34 -6.00
C ALA A 312 -16.13 22.14 -6.58
N ARG A 313 -15.88 23.39 -7.00
CA ARG A 313 -16.90 24.24 -7.65
C ARG A 313 -17.32 23.67 -8.99
N HIS A 314 -16.38 23.23 -9.82
CA HIS A 314 -16.68 22.58 -11.09
C HIS A 314 -17.48 21.29 -10.91
N LEU A 315 -17.20 20.48 -9.89
CA LEU A 315 -18.04 19.31 -9.57
C LEU A 315 -19.50 19.71 -9.32
N GLN A 316 -19.75 20.77 -8.55
CA GLN A 316 -21.10 21.25 -8.29
C GLN A 316 -21.76 21.83 -9.55
N GLU A 317 -21.05 22.67 -10.31
CA GLU A 317 -21.53 23.26 -11.58
C GLU A 317 -21.87 22.19 -12.61
N CYS A 318 -21.06 21.12 -12.68
CA CYS A 318 -21.30 19.98 -13.55
C CYS A 318 -22.45 19.07 -13.04
N GLY A 319 -23.01 19.35 -11.86
CA GLY A 319 -24.11 18.62 -11.24
C GLY A 319 -23.71 17.25 -10.70
N TYR A 320 -22.52 17.13 -10.10
CA TYR A 320 -22.10 15.91 -9.40
C TYR A 320 -23.08 15.56 -8.26
N ALA A 321 -23.50 16.56 -7.48
CA ALA A 321 -24.48 16.43 -6.41
C ALA A 321 -25.63 17.44 -6.57
N THR A 322 -26.81 17.07 -6.09
CA THR A 322 -28.00 17.94 -6.08
C THR A 322 -28.06 18.86 -4.85
N ALA A 323 -27.22 18.62 -3.84
CA ALA A 323 -27.19 19.41 -2.61
C ALA A 323 -26.66 20.84 -2.86
N HIS A 324 -27.45 21.84 -2.44
CA HIS A 324 -27.04 23.24 -2.47
C HIS A 324 -25.90 23.46 -1.45
N GLY A 325 -24.68 23.70 -1.94
CA GLY A 325 -23.49 23.87 -1.08
C GLY A 325 -22.55 22.67 -1.02
N TYR A 326 -22.69 21.70 -1.94
CA TYR A 326 -21.77 20.57 -2.04
C TYR A 326 -20.30 20.98 -2.11
N ALA A 327 -19.97 21.94 -2.98
CA ALA A 327 -18.61 22.43 -3.16
C ALA A 327 -18.04 23.05 -1.87
N GLU A 328 -18.81 23.96 -1.24
CA GLU A 328 -18.39 24.63 -0.01
C GLU A 328 -18.20 23.63 1.14
N SER A 329 -19.03 22.59 1.20
CA SER A 329 -18.84 21.51 2.16
C SER A 329 -17.56 20.70 1.90
N LEU A 330 -17.25 20.35 0.64
CA LEU A 330 -15.97 19.69 0.32
C LEU A 330 -14.77 20.55 0.73
N ILE A 331 -14.82 21.84 0.42
CA ILE A 331 -13.75 22.80 0.71
C ILE A 331 -13.55 22.94 2.23
N HIS A 332 -14.59 23.36 2.95
CA HIS A 332 -14.46 23.82 4.34
C HIS A 332 -14.59 22.68 5.35
N ASP A 333 -15.58 21.80 5.20
CA ASP A 333 -15.87 20.76 6.19
C ASP A 333 -14.90 19.57 6.09
N TYR A 334 -14.18 19.44 4.97
CA TYR A 334 -13.30 18.30 4.71
C TYR A 334 -11.88 18.69 4.31
N ILE A 335 -11.67 19.35 3.17
CA ILE A 335 -10.31 19.61 2.64
C ILE A 335 -9.51 20.48 3.60
N GLU A 336 -10.06 21.62 4.02
CA GLU A 336 -9.39 22.55 4.93
C GLU A 336 -9.35 22.01 6.35
N GLN A 337 -10.50 21.50 6.84
CA GLN A 337 -10.62 20.95 8.20
C GLN A 337 -9.61 19.83 8.48
N TYR A 338 -9.40 18.91 7.53
CA TYR A 338 -8.49 17.78 7.69
C TYR A 338 -7.16 17.93 6.94
N ARG A 339 -6.90 19.11 6.36
CA ARG A 339 -5.65 19.45 5.64
C ARG A 339 -5.31 18.42 4.55
N LEU A 340 -6.31 18.10 3.72
CA LEU A 340 -6.21 17.03 2.72
C LEU A 340 -5.29 17.36 1.55
N THR A 341 -4.89 18.63 1.38
CA THR A 341 -3.90 19.05 0.36
C THR A 341 -2.52 18.42 0.55
N ARG A 342 -2.27 17.79 1.70
CA ARG A 342 -1.08 16.94 1.93
C ARG A 342 -0.96 15.77 0.95
N PHE A 343 -2.04 15.41 0.25
CA PHE A 343 -2.08 14.34 -0.74
C PHE A 343 -1.89 14.80 -2.20
N ASP A 344 -1.90 16.11 -2.48
CA ASP A 344 -1.98 16.66 -3.85
C ASP A 344 -0.71 16.55 -4.70
#